data_AF-A0A7W1KP79-F1
#
_entry.id   AF-A0A7W1KP79-F1
#
_cell.length_a   1.000
_cell.length_b   1.000
_cell.length_c   1.000
_cell.angle_alpha   90.00
_cell.angle_beta   90.00
_cell.angle_gamma   90.00
#
_symmetry.space_group_name_H-M   'P 1'
#
loop_
_entity.id
_entity.type
_entity.pdbx_description
1 polymer ?
#
loop_
_entity_poly.entity_id
_entity_poly.type
_entity_poly.pdbx_seq_one_letter_code
_entity_poly.pdbx_strand_id
1 'polypeptide(L)'
;MSVLQLAKRSVTVLATVCVALTGCGDSGPDVPFNPAGTSADLEAMNSTFASPVFGSFAAFSLQFDAALAPAAPLISASAQAFDFRRATTPAGLRAAARRNAERVAALVPKSANRSFSASSAAIPTEVAGKTFEYVDGSYVPGTRPGAPDNGVRFLIYAVNPVTFEPVLPLAEVGYVELTDLSGSSTQAARVIVVSGETTYLDYIVSVAAATGQVTVAGFVTDGAIRANLNLRATVTEAAGLTLVYTVDVPQRDLSIDLSMTMTGLDTQSGTIGINLSVSGPNGRVSMVGEITEAGGTLTVRVNGNTFATITSSGIADPVITGANGQPLSDDEAAALQEIFEVTGEAFTAFDEMIVPVGGFLEPAA
;
A
#
# COMPACT_ATOMS: atom_id res chain seq x y z
N MET A 1 -11.73 -15.82 -3.79
CA MET A 1 -12.78 -15.21 -2.93
C MET A 1 -13.02 -16.04 -1.65
N SER A 2 -11.97 -16.53 -0.98
CA SER A 2 -12.09 -17.39 0.22
C SER A 2 -11.05 -17.11 1.32
N VAL A 3 -10.02 -16.31 1.05
CA VAL A 3 -9.01 -15.91 2.08
C VAL A 3 -9.52 -14.76 2.97
N LEU A 4 -10.38 -13.88 2.44
CA LEU A 4 -11.01 -12.73 3.13
C LEU A 4 -12.27 -13.07 3.96
N GLN A 5 -12.56 -14.36 4.15
CA GLN A 5 -13.63 -14.81 5.06
C GLN A 5 -13.10 -15.19 6.45
N LEU A 6 -11.80 -15.47 6.61
CA LEU A 6 -11.22 -15.80 7.92
C LEU A 6 -11.07 -14.60 8.85
N ALA A 7 -10.75 -13.42 8.34
CA ALA A 7 -10.58 -12.22 9.15
C ALA A 7 -11.90 -11.67 9.73
N LYS A 8 -13.07 -12.24 9.41
CA LYS A 8 -14.38 -11.65 9.76
C LYS A 8 -15.08 -12.27 10.96
N ARG A 9 -14.61 -13.38 11.55
CA ARG A 9 -15.40 -14.09 12.57
C ARG A 9 -14.91 -13.94 14.01
N SER A 10 -13.83 -13.22 14.26
CA SER A 10 -13.21 -13.21 15.59
C SER A 10 -13.18 -11.86 16.28
N VAL A 11 -14.08 -10.93 15.96
CA VAL A 11 -14.24 -9.72 16.79
C VAL A 11 -15.10 -10.07 18.01
N THR A 12 -14.52 -10.70 19.04
CA THR A 12 -14.96 -10.55 20.43
C THR A 12 -13.90 -11.00 21.46
N VAL A 13 -13.49 -10.03 22.29
CA VAL A 13 -12.93 -10.10 23.66
C VAL A 13 -11.40 -10.26 23.86
N LEU A 14 -10.86 -9.23 24.53
CA LEU A 14 -9.58 -9.05 25.24
C LEU A 14 -9.09 -10.24 26.11
N ALA A 15 -7.77 -10.48 26.13
CA ALA A 15 -6.85 -10.32 27.29
C ALA A 15 -5.73 -11.38 27.40
N THR A 16 -4.49 -10.89 27.27
CA THR A 16 -3.21 -11.25 27.96
C THR A 16 -2.95 -12.71 28.37
N VAL A 17 -2.01 -13.38 27.69
CA VAL A 17 -1.11 -14.41 28.27
C VAL A 17 0.27 -14.36 27.60
N CYS A 18 1.33 -14.21 28.41
CA CYS A 18 2.71 -14.44 27.99
C CYS A 18 2.98 -15.95 27.92
N VAL A 19 3.37 -16.47 26.75
CA VAL A 19 3.88 -17.84 26.61
C VAL A 19 5.33 -17.81 26.16
N ALA A 20 6.23 -18.21 27.05
CA ALA A 20 7.63 -18.44 26.73
C ALA A 20 7.78 -19.78 25.98
N LEU A 21 7.91 -19.72 24.65
CA LEU A 21 8.26 -20.87 23.83
C LEU A 21 9.78 -20.94 23.66
N THR A 22 10.43 -21.83 24.41
CA THR A 22 11.80 -22.27 24.11
C THR A 22 11.76 -23.36 23.04
N GLY A 23 12.10 -23.00 21.81
CA GLY A 23 12.30 -23.91 20.68
C GLY A 23 13.59 -23.53 19.95
N CYS A 24 14.47 -24.51 19.72
CA CYS A 24 15.80 -24.34 19.13
C CYS A 24 15.75 -24.39 17.59
N GLY A 25 16.33 -23.36 16.95
CA GLY A 25 16.59 -23.22 15.50
C GLY A 25 15.43 -22.53 14.76
N ASP A 26 15.54 -21.33 14.20
CA ASP A 26 16.61 -20.69 13.43
C ASP A 26 16.59 -19.16 13.65
N SER A 27 17.70 -18.47 13.39
CA SER A 27 18.09 -17.10 13.81
C SER A 27 17.00 -15.99 13.77
N GLY A 28 16.07 -15.99 14.72
CA GLY A 28 15.23 -14.84 15.07
C GLY A 28 15.86 -14.01 16.19
N PRO A 29 15.38 -12.78 16.45
CA PRO A 29 15.85 -12.02 17.61
C PRO A 29 15.57 -12.81 18.91
N ASP A 30 16.54 -12.83 19.83
CA ASP A 30 16.51 -13.61 21.10
C ASP A 30 15.42 -13.15 22.09
N VAL A 31 14.63 -12.15 21.73
CA VAL A 31 13.54 -11.62 22.56
C VAL A 31 12.28 -12.47 22.40
N PRO A 32 11.53 -12.76 23.49
CA PRO A 32 10.21 -13.35 23.38
C PRO A 32 9.31 -12.48 22.48
N PHE A 33 8.51 -13.12 21.63
CA PHE A 33 7.55 -12.38 20.81
C PHE A 33 6.55 -11.65 21.71
N ASN A 34 6.37 -10.36 21.46
CA ASN A 34 5.46 -9.48 22.17
C ASN A 34 4.39 -8.97 21.19
N PRO A 35 3.23 -9.64 21.09
CA PRO A 35 2.16 -9.25 20.19
C PRO A 35 1.70 -7.81 20.42
N ALA A 36 1.44 -7.43 21.68
CA ALA A 36 0.97 -6.09 22.03
C ALA A 36 1.96 -4.98 21.65
N GLY A 37 3.26 -5.24 21.85
CA GLY A 37 4.31 -4.31 21.42
C GLY A 37 4.37 -4.19 19.89
N THR A 38 4.25 -5.31 19.18
CA THR A 38 4.23 -5.33 17.71
C THR A 38 3.01 -4.57 17.16
N SER A 39 1.82 -4.75 17.74
CA SER A 39 0.62 -3.99 17.39
C SER A 39 0.81 -2.49 17.61
N ALA A 40 1.40 -2.08 18.75
CA ALA A 40 1.70 -0.67 18.99
C ALA A 40 2.72 -0.10 17.98
N ASP A 41 3.69 -0.90 17.53
CA ASP A 41 4.64 -0.50 16.48
C ASP A 41 3.92 -0.28 15.14
N LEU A 42 2.98 -1.15 14.79
CA LEU A 42 2.16 -1.00 13.58
C LEU A 42 1.16 0.15 13.67
N GLU A 43 0.52 0.37 14.81
CA GLU A 43 -0.35 1.53 15.02
C GLU A 43 0.44 2.84 14.84
N ALA A 44 1.68 2.88 15.35
CA ALA A 44 2.59 4.00 15.19
C ALA A 44 3.06 4.17 13.73
N MET A 45 3.22 3.08 12.98
CA MET A 45 3.43 3.16 11.53
C MET A 45 2.19 3.73 10.84
N ASN A 46 1.00 3.24 11.19
CA ASN A 46 -0.26 3.69 10.59
C ASN A 46 -0.55 5.17 10.90
N SER A 47 -0.15 5.67 12.08
CA SER A 47 -0.30 7.07 12.45
C SER A 47 0.43 8.02 11.49
N THR A 48 1.52 7.57 10.87
CA THR A 48 2.26 8.38 9.87
C THR A 48 1.37 8.83 8.71
N PHE A 49 0.35 8.04 8.38
CA PHE A 49 -0.63 8.35 7.33
C PHE A 49 -1.91 9.04 7.83
N ALA A 50 -2.07 9.16 9.16
CA ALA A 50 -3.24 9.77 9.77
C ALA A 50 -3.14 11.31 9.88
N SER A 51 -2.03 11.93 9.44
CA SER A 51 -1.83 13.37 9.62
C SER A 51 -2.90 14.22 8.90
N PRO A 52 -3.35 15.36 9.47
CA PRO A 52 -4.37 16.19 8.81
C PRO A 52 -3.96 16.65 7.42
N VAL A 53 -2.68 17.00 7.23
CA VAL A 53 -2.08 17.41 5.96
C VAL A 53 -2.17 16.29 4.93
N PHE A 54 -1.87 15.06 5.34
CA PHE A 54 -2.03 13.89 4.49
C PHE A 54 -3.50 13.71 4.06
N GLY A 55 -4.45 13.94 4.97
CA GLY A 55 -5.89 13.87 4.67
C GLY A 55 -6.34 14.91 3.64
N SER A 56 -5.83 16.13 3.75
CA SER A 56 -6.03 17.19 2.76
C SER A 56 -5.44 16.80 1.40
N PHE A 57 -4.20 16.29 1.37
CA PHE A 57 -3.57 15.81 0.14
C PHE A 57 -4.41 14.71 -0.53
N ALA A 58 -4.78 13.67 0.22
CA ALA A 58 -5.59 12.56 -0.28
C ALA A 58 -6.92 13.05 -0.88
N ALA A 59 -7.62 13.96 -0.21
CA ALA A 59 -8.89 14.51 -0.67
C ALA A 59 -8.75 15.32 -1.98
N PHE A 60 -7.75 16.21 -2.07
CA PHE A 60 -7.59 17.10 -3.22
C PHE A 60 -6.89 16.46 -4.41
N SER A 61 -6.09 15.41 -4.19
CA SER A 61 -5.33 14.75 -5.24
C SER A 61 -6.15 14.25 -6.43
N LEU A 62 -7.41 13.88 -6.19
CA LEU A 62 -8.37 13.45 -7.21
C LEU A 62 -8.66 14.53 -8.24
N GLN A 63 -8.40 15.79 -7.91
CA GLN A 63 -8.67 16.94 -8.76
C GLN A 63 -7.42 17.47 -9.45
N PHE A 64 -6.22 17.00 -9.06
CA PHE A 64 -4.96 17.43 -9.69
C PHE A 64 -4.93 16.98 -11.16
N ASP A 65 -5.31 15.74 -11.43
CA ASP A 65 -5.34 15.19 -12.80
C ASP A 65 -6.28 15.98 -13.72
N ALA A 66 -7.44 16.42 -13.19
CA ALA A 66 -8.39 17.23 -13.95
C ALA A 66 -7.79 18.60 -14.34
N ALA A 67 -6.93 19.16 -13.49
CA ALA A 67 -6.23 20.41 -13.75
C ALA A 67 -5.04 20.25 -14.71
N LEU A 68 -4.51 19.03 -14.87
CA LEU A 68 -3.37 18.69 -15.72
C LEU A 68 -3.74 18.10 -17.09
N ALA A 69 -5.04 18.02 -17.42
CA ALA A 69 -5.68 17.65 -18.70
C ALA A 69 -4.77 17.21 -19.89
N PRO A 70 -5.09 16.13 -20.65
CA PRO A 70 -5.34 14.75 -20.21
C PRO A 70 -4.02 14.01 -19.92
N ALA A 71 -2.96 14.74 -19.53
CA ALA A 71 -1.66 14.14 -19.26
C ALA A 71 -1.64 13.49 -17.87
N ALA A 72 -1.84 12.17 -17.91
CA ALA A 72 -1.32 11.18 -16.97
C ALA A 72 -2.03 11.13 -15.59
N PRO A 73 -2.81 10.07 -15.30
CA PRO A 73 -3.46 9.85 -14.00
C PRO A 73 -2.48 9.51 -12.87
N LEU A 74 -1.19 9.86 -13.01
CA LEU A 74 -0.10 9.43 -12.14
C LEU A 74 -0.30 9.88 -10.70
N ILE A 75 -0.90 11.06 -10.52
CA ILE A 75 -0.88 11.79 -9.26
C ILE A 75 -2.10 11.47 -8.41
N SER A 76 -3.31 11.47 -8.99
CA SER A 76 -4.47 10.99 -8.24
C SER A 76 -4.35 9.51 -7.92
N ALA A 77 -3.73 8.73 -8.81
CA ALA A 77 -3.39 7.35 -8.54
C ALA A 77 -2.41 7.29 -7.36
N SER A 78 -1.24 7.94 -7.44
CA SER A 78 -0.26 7.84 -6.37
C SER A 78 -0.76 8.36 -5.02
N ALA A 79 -1.64 9.36 -4.99
CA ALA A 79 -2.27 9.82 -3.75
C ALA A 79 -3.32 8.85 -3.19
N GLN A 80 -4.10 8.17 -4.06
CA GLN A 80 -4.94 7.04 -3.65
C GLN A 80 -4.11 5.88 -3.08
N ALA A 81 -2.85 5.71 -3.50
CA ALA A 81 -1.93 4.74 -2.90
C ALA A 81 -1.83 4.94 -1.39
N PHE A 82 -1.97 6.19 -0.95
CA PHE A 82 -1.76 6.56 0.43
C PHE A 82 -3.08 6.88 1.17
N ASP A 83 -4.28 6.79 0.58
CA ASP A 83 -5.52 7.17 1.30
C ASP A 83 -6.09 6.02 2.16
N PHE A 84 -5.42 5.73 3.29
CA PHE A 84 -5.72 4.61 4.21
C PHE A 84 -7.04 4.73 5.00
N ARG A 85 -7.80 5.82 4.81
CA ARG A 85 -8.96 6.16 5.68
C ARG A 85 -10.29 5.60 5.19
N ARG A 86 -10.35 5.09 3.95
CA ARG A 86 -11.61 4.66 3.31
C ARG A 86 -11.96 3.19 3.51
N ALA A 87 -11.04 2.34 3.96
CA ALA A 87 -11.30 0.90 4.15
C ALA A 87 -11.54 0.46 5.61
N THR A 88 -12.13 1.31 6.46
CA THR A 88 -12.46 0.91 7.85
C THR A 88 -13.56 -0.14 7.97
N THR A 89 -14.26 -0.47 6.86
CA THR A 89 -15.26 -1.53 6.86
C THR A 89 -14.82 -2.73 6.01
N PRO A 90 -15.05 -3.97 6.49
CA PRO A 90 -14.71 -5.15 5.72
C PRO A 90 -15.54 -5.36 4.43
N ALA A 91 -16.53 -4.50 4.16
CA ALA A 91 -17.23 -4.40 2.87
C ALA A 91 -16.55 -3.39 1.94
N GLY A 92 -16.07 -2.27 2.48
CA GLY A 92 -15.20 -1.31 1.79
C GLY A 92 -13.91 -1.96 1.29
N LEU A 93 -13.26 -2.78 2.12
CA LEU A 93 -12.05 -3.53 1.76
C LEU A 93 -12.28 -4.51 0.61
N ARG A 94 -13.37 -5.28 0.64
CA ARG A 94 -13.73 -6.21 -0.47
C ARG A 94 -14.07 -5.47 -1.76
N ALA A 95 -14.71 -4.33 -1.66
CA ALA A 95 -15.02 -3.51 -2.82
C ALA A 95 -13.74 -2.89 -3.40
N ALA A 96 -12.78 -2.49 -2.56
CA ALA A 96 -11.47 -2.01 -2.98
C ALA A 96 -10.64 -3.12 -3.66
N ALA A 97 -10.48 -4.27 -3.01
CA ALA A 97 -9.76 -5.43 -3.56
C ALA A 97 -10.39 -5.95 -4.87
N ARG A 98 -11.72 -5.97 -4.99
CA ARG A 98 -12.40 -6.37 -6.24
C ARG A 98 -12.19 -5.34 -7.35
N ARG A 99 -12.31 -4.04 -7.06
CA ARG A 99 -12.00 -2.98 -8.04
C ARG A 99 -10.52 -3.02 -8.45
N ASN A 100 -9.63 -3.36 -7.53
CA ASN A 100 -8.20 -3.53 -7.80
C ASN A 100 -7.95 -4.73 -8.73
N ALA A 101 -8.47 -5.90 -8.39
CA ALA A 101 -8.38 -7.09 -9.23
C ALA A 101 -9.02 -6.89 -10.62
N GLU A 102 -10.16 -6.19 -10.70
CA GLU A 102 -10.81 -5.82 -11.96
C GLU A 102 -9.96 -4.81 -12.77
N ARG A 103 -9.31 -3.85 -12.10
CA ARG A 103 -8.38 -2.91 -12.74
C ARG A 103 -7.13 -3.63 -13.24
N VAL A 104 -6.46 -4.43 -12.41
CA VAL A 104 -5.32 -5.29 -12.78
C VAL A 104 -5.71 -6.23 -13.92
N ALA A 105 -6.89 -6.84 -13.89
CA ALA A 105 -7.40 -7.66 -14.98
C ALA A 105 -7.68 -6.85 -16.26
N ALA A 106 -8.01 -5.56 -16.15
CA ALA A 106 -8.11 -4.65 -17.30
C ALA A 106 -6.73 -4.21 -17.83
N LEU A 107 -5.66 -4.34 -17.03
CA LEU A 107 -4.26 -4.15 -17.44
C LEU A 107 -3.70 -5.37 -18.19
N VAL A 108 -4.31 -6.56 -18.01
CA VAL A 108 -4.02 -7.76 -18.78
C VAL A 108 -4.65 -7.57 -20.16
N PRO A 109 -3.88 -7.26 -21.23
CA PRO A 109 -4.48 -6.88 -22.50
C PRO A 109 -5.26 -8.07 -23.09
N LYS A 110 -6.55 -7.88 -23.39
CA LYS A 110 -7.28 -8.74 -24.35
C LYS A 110 -6.94 -8.40 -25.81
N SER A 111 -5.74 -7.90 -26.10
CA SER A 111 -5.33 -7.57 -27.47
C SER A 111 -3.82 -7.64 -27.65
N ALA A 112 -3.40 -8.56 -28.51
CA ALA A 112 -2.03 -8.98 -28.77
C ALA A 112 -1.10 -7.92 -29.44
N ASN A 113 -1.33 -6.61 -29.28
CA ASN A 113 -0.55 -5.57 -29.97
C ASN A 113 -0.57 -4.15 -29.34
N ARG A 114 -0.85 -3.96 -28.04
CA ARG A 114 -0.75 -2.62 -27.42
C ARG A 114 0.59 -2.45 -26.70
N SER A 115 1.37 -1.45 -27.13
CA SER A 115 2.61 -1.03 -26.49
C SER A 115 2.33 -0.01 -25.39
N PHE A 116 3.01 -0.14 -24.25
CA PHE A 116 3.02 0.88 -23.21
C PHE A 116 3.82 2.10 -23.71
N SER A 117 3.20 3.27 -23.78
CA SER A 117 3.89 4.51 -24.12
C SER A 117 4.35 5.20 -22.83
N ALA A 118 5.62 5.07 -22.48
CA ALA A 118 6.23 5.78 -21.36
C ALA A 118 6.93 7.10 -21.79
N SER A 119 6.71 7.56 -23.02
CA SER A 119 7.47 8.68 -23.62
C SER A 119 6.77 10.03 -23.56
N SER A 120 5.67 10.18 -22.83
CA SER A 120 5.03 11.48 -22.58
C SER A 120 5.44 12.01 -21.20
N ALA A 121 5.93 13.25 -21.15
CA ALA A 121 6.17 14.02 -19.93
C ALA A 121 5.01 13.81 -18.93
N ALA A 122 5.35 13.67 -17.64
CA ALA A 122 4.33 13.54 -16.59
C ALA A 122 3.57 14.86 -16.37
N ILE A 123 4.19 15.99 -16.76
CA ILE A 123 3.64 17.33 -16.58
C ILE A 123 3.65 18.05 -17.93
N PRO A 124 2.50 18.57 -18.41
CA PRO A 124 2.47 19.36 -19.64
C PRO A 124 3.30 20.64 -19.53
N THR A 125 3.99 21.00 -20.62
CA THR A 125 4.83 22.21 -20.66
C THR A 125 4.04 23.50 -20.49
N GLU A 126 2.73 23.48 -20.79
CA GLU A 126 1.81 24.61 -20.69
C GLU A 126 1.55 25.03 -19.24
N VAL A 127 1.65 24.06 -18.32
CA VAL A 127 1.37 24.25 -16.89
C VAL A 127 2.63 24.19 -16.04
N ALA A 128 3.78 23.83 -16.62
CA ALA A 128 5.06 23.84 -15.92
C ALA A 128 5.38 25.22 -15.31
N GLY A 129 5.88 25.23 -14.08
CA GLY A 129 6.14 26.43 -13.28
C GLY A 129 4.89 27.12 -12.72
N LYS A 130 3.70 26.52 -12.81
CA LYS A 130 2.46 27.11 -12.29
C LYS A 130 2.09 26.61 -10.90
N THR A 131 1.60 27.53 -10.08
CA THR A 131 0.90 27.21 -8.83
C THR A 131 -0.60 27.22 -9.09
N PHE A 132 -1.30 26.15 -8.71
CA PHE A 132 -2.73 25.97 -8.83
C PHE A 132 -3.42 26.27 -7.50
N GLU A 133 -4.53 27.00 -7.57
CA GLU A 133 -5.36 27.38 -6.43
C GLU A 133 -6.76 26.79 -6.60
N TYR A 134 -7.39 26.41 -5.49
CA TYR A 134 -8.74 25.83 -5.52
C TYR A 134 -9.79 26.92 -5.48
N VAL A 135 -10.56 27.05 -6.56
CA VAL A 135 -11.57 28.09 -6.76
C VAL A 135 -12.85 27.45 -7.31
N ASP A 136 -13.98 27.72 -6.66
CA ASP A 136 -15.32 27.31 -7.09
C ASP A 136 -15.46 25.83 -7.48
N GLY A 137 -14.79 24.94 -6.74
CA GLY A 137 -14.90 23.49 -6.97
C GLY A 137 -13.82 22.89 -7.87
N SER A 138 -12.84 23.68 -8.34
CA SER A 138 -11.79 23.20 -9.24
C SER A 138 -10.44 23.86 -8.99
N TYR A 139 -9.37 23.21 -9.44
CA TYR A 139 -8.04 23.83 -9.45
C TYR A 139 -7.83 24.64 -10.72
N VAL A 140 -7.39 25.89 -10.54
CA VAL A 140 -7.07 26.80 -11.65
C VAL A 140 -5.63 27.31 -11.51
N PRO A 141 -4.90 27.50 -12.62
CA PRO A 141 -3.55 28.03 -12.57
C PRO A 141 -3.58 29.50 -12.12
N GLY A 142 -2.83 29.81 -11.07
CA GLY A 142 -2.65 31.15 -10.52
C GLY A 142 -1.32 31.80 -10.91
N THR A 143 -0.99 32.91 -10.25
CA THR A 143 0.26 33.66 -10.44
C THR A 143 1.22 33.55 -9.25
N ARG A 144 0.84 32.79 -8.21
CA ARG A 144 1.65 32.61 -7.01
C ARG A 144 2.99 31.94 -7.36
N PRO A 145 4.14 32.52 -6.96
CA PRO A 145 5.44 31.95 -7.26
C PRO A 145 5.74 30.71 -6.40
N GLY A 146 6.77 29.96 -6.81
CA GLY A 146 7.37 28.88 -6.02
C GLY A 146 7.14 27.47 -6.55
N ALA A 147 6.34 27.29 -7.61
CA ALA A 147 6.26 26.00 -8.30
C ALA A 147 7.61 25.65 -8.98
N PRO A 148 8.00 24.36 -9.05
CA PRO A 148 9.21 23.95 -9.76
C PRO A 148 9.14 24.27 -11.26
N ASP A 149 10.28 24.62 -11.87
CA ASP A 149 10.35 25.03 -13.29
C ASP A 149 9.86 23.94 -14.25
N ASN A 150 10.14 22.67 -13.95
CA ASN A 150 9.68 21.48 -14.69
C ASN A 150 8.54 20.76 -13.95
N GLY A 151 7.78 21.50 -13.15
CA GLY A 151 6.77 20.97 -12.25
C GLY A 151 5.57 21.86 -12.06
N VAL A 152 4.70 21.47 -11.13
CA VAL A 152 3.55 22.28 -10.70
C VAL A 152 3.46 22.26 -9.18
N ARG A 153 2.80 23.26 -8.62
CA ARG A 153 2.45 23.29 -7.19
C ARG A 153 0.93 23.39 -7.04
N PHE A 154 0.32 22.56 -6.21
CA PHE A 154 -1.09 22.69 -5.82
C PHE A 154 -1.16 23.19 -4.38
N LEU A 155 -1.90 24.27 -4.11
CA LEU A 155 -2.23 24.62 -2.73
C LEU A 155 -3.26 23.64 -2.19
N ILE A 156 -3.08 23.15 -0.97
CA ILE A 156 -4.04 22.26 -0.31
C ILE A 156 -4.66 22.96 0.89
N TYR A 157 -5.93 22.62 1.13
CA TYR A 157 -6.78 23.31 2.11
C TYR A 157 -7.28 22.33 3.17
N ALA A 158 -7.71 22.85 4.31
CA ALA A 158 -8.32 22.05 5.37
C ALA A 158 -9.57 21.34 4.83
N VAL A 159 -9.72 20.06 5.16
CA VAL A 159 -10.90 19.25 4.82
C VAL A 159 -11.60 18.77 6.08
N ASN A 160 -12.91 18.55 5.99
CA ASN A 160 -13.64 17.87 7.04
C ASN A 160 -13.17 16.41 7.08
N PRO A 161 -12.70 15.88 8.23
CA PRO A 161 -12.12 14.54 8.32
C PRO A 161 -13.14 13.41 8.12
N VAL A 162 -14.43 13.71 8.11
CA VAL A 162 -15.52 12.75 7.91
C VAL A 162 -16.05 12.79 6.47
N THR A 163 -16.34 13.98 5.94
CA THR A 163 -16.89 14.12 4.58
C THR A 163 -15.82 14.23 3.50
N PHE A 164 -14.58 14.53 3.88
CA PHE A 164 -13.45 14.84 2.98
C PHE A 164 -13.69 16.04 2.07
N GLU A 165 -14.68 16.87 2.38
CA GLU A 165 -14.96 18.09 1.65
C GLU A 165 -14.11 19.26 2.19
N PRO A 166 -13.72 20.21 1.33
CA PRO A 166 -13.03 21.43 1.76
C PRO A 166 -13.85 22.19 2.81
N VAL A 167 -13.20 22.63 3.88
CA VAL A 167 -13.81 23.53 4.87
C VAL A 167 -13.97 24.91 4.26
N LEU A 168 -15.16 25.51 4.40
CA LEU A 168 -15.44 26.87 3.95
C LEU A 168 -15.59 27.83 5.16
N PRO A 169 -14.97 29.02 5.13
CA PRO A 169 -14.08 29.54 4.09
C PRO A 169 -12.78 28.72 3.99
N LEU A 170 -12.20 28.66 2.79
CA LEU A 170 -11.00 27.89 2.52
C LEU A 170 -9.85 28.33 3.44
N ALA A 171 -9.28 27.36 4.16
CA ALA A 171 -8.10 27.56 4.98
C ALA A 171 -6.93 26.80 4.36
N GLU A 172 -5.93 27.52 3.84
CA GLU A 172 -4.71 26.92 3.29
C GLU A 172 -3.93 26.21 4.41
N VAL A 173 -3.59 24.94 4.21
CA VAL A 173 -2.84 24.14 5.19
C VAL A 173 -1.46 23.72 4.68
N GLY A 174 -1.17 23.93 3.40
CA GLY A 174 0.10 23.54 2.81
C GLY A 174 0.03 23.52 1.29
N TYR A 175 0.97 22.80 0.69
CA TYR A 175 1.02 22.60 -0.75
C TYR A 175 1.58 21.24 -1.13
N VAL A 176 1.32 20.85 -2.38
CA VAL A 176 1.85 19.67 -3.03
C VAL A 176 2.68 20.13 -4.21
N GLU A 177 3.92 19.65 -4.32
CA GLU A 177 4.73 19.85 -5.52
C GLU A 177 4.83 18.55 -6.29
N LEU A 178 4.72 18.69 -7.60
CA LEU A 178 4.86 17.61 -8.55
C LEU A 178 5.97 18.02 -9.51
N THR A 179 7.01 17.20 -9.61
CA THR A 179 8.15 17.46 -10.49
C THR A 179 8.24 16.35 -11.50
N ASP A 180 8.29 16.68 -12.78
CA ASP A 180 8.48 15.69 -13.83
C ASP A 180 9.93 15.18 -13.82
N LEU A 181 10.08 13.87 -13.71
CA LEU A 181 11.35 13.15 -13.74
C LEU A 181 11.40 12.18 -14.94
N SER A 182 10.47 12.31 -15.88
CA SER A 182 10.36 11.43 -17.03
C SER A 182 11.61 11.52 -17.92
N GLY A 183 12.02 10.36 -18.43
CA GLY A 183 13.12 10.20 -19.38
C GLY A 183 12.62 9.62 -20.70
N SER A 184 13.54 9.17 -21.54
CA SER A 184 13.20 8.63 -22.88
C SER A 184 12.42 7.32 -22.86
N SER A 185 12.54 6.54 -21.78
CA SER A 185 11.96 5.18 -21.65
C SER A 185 11.24 4.94 -20.33
N THR A 186 11.10 5.99 -19.51
CA THR A 186 10.54 5.93 -18.17
C THR A 186 9.68 7.15 -17.93
N GLN A 187 8.44 6.95 -17.56
CA GLN A 187 7.60 8.03 -17.05
C GLN A 187 7.79 8.09 -15.54
N ALA A 188 8.12 9.26 -14.99
CA ALA A 188 8.38 9.38 -13.57
C ALA A 188 8.00 10.76 -13.04
N ALA A 189 7.57 10.82 -11.79
CA ALA A 189 7.27 12.06 -11.10
C ALA A 189 7.69 11.98 -9.63
N ARG A 190 8.17 13.10 -9.09
CA ARG A 190 8.35 13.27 -7.64
C ARG A 190 7.17 14.03 -7.08
N VAL A 191 6.65 13.56 -5.97
CA VAL A 191 5.56 14.18 -5.22
C VAL A 191 6.07 14.58 -3.85
N ILE A 192 5.91 15.86 -3.50
CA ILE A 192 6.30 16.40 -2.19
C ILE A 192 5.08 17.09 -1.58
N VAL A 193 4.74 16.77 -0.33
CA VAL A 193 3.66 17.42 0.42
C VAL A 193 4.26 18.16 1.61
N VAL A 194 4.00 19.46 1.69
CA VAL A 194 4.60 20.35 2.69
C VAL A 194 3.54 21.12 3.45
N SER A 195 3.70 21.24 4.75
CA SER A 195 2.92 22.15 5.61
C SER A 195 3.85 22.81 6.62
N GLY A 196 3.86 24.15 6.64
CA GLY A 196 4.84 24.92 7.39
C GLY A 196 6.27 24.59 6.93
N GLU A 197 7.12 24.20 7.88
CA GLU A 197 8.51 23.80 7.61
C GLU A 197 8.68 22.28 7.45
N THR A 198 7.59 21.51 7.59
CA THR A 198 7.64 20.04 7.59
C THR A 198 7.23 19.48 6.24
N THR A 199 8.08 18.61 5.68
CA THR A 199 7.72 17.76 4.54
C THR A 199 7.06 16.49 5.07
N TYR A 200 5.76 16.34 4.82
CA TYR A 200 4.95 15.22 5.31
C TYR A 200 5.03 13.99 4.39
N LEU A 201 5.33 14.20 3.11
CA LEU A 201 5.40 13.15 2.11
C LEU A 201 6.43 13.55 1.07
N ASP A 202 7.31 12.63 0.67
CA ASP A 202 8.26 12.82 -0.42
C ASP A 202 8.57 11.47 -1.03
N TYR A 203 8.08 11.25 -2.25
CA TYR A 203 8.32 10.00 -2.97
C TYR A 203 8.44 10.23 -4.46
N ILE A 204 9.07 9.27 -5.11
CA ILE A 204 9.15 9.16 -6.56
C ILE A 204 8.28 7.99 -6.97
N VAL A 205 7.43 8.24 -7.97
CA VAL A 205 6.76 7.19 -8.73
C VAL A 205 7.39 7.08 -10.10
N SER A 206 7.62 5.86 -10.58
CA SER A 206 8.17 5.62 -11.91
C SER A 206 7.54 4.40 -12.59
N VAL A 207 7.43 4.47 -13.91
CA VAL A 207 6.90 3.42 -14.78
C VAL A 207 7.89 3.18 -15.91
N ALA A 208 8.39 1.96 -16.00
CA ALA A 208 9.24 1.48 -17.08
C ALA A 208 8.44 0.54 -17.99
N ALA A 209 7.90 1.10 -19.07
CA ALA A 209 7.07 0.40 -20.06
C ALA A 209 7.74 -0.87 -20.63
N ALA A 210 9.03 -0.80 -20.93
CA ALA A 210 9.77 -1.90 -21.56
C ALA A 210 9.83 -3.17 -20.67
N THR A 211 9.76 -2.99 -19.36
CA THR A 211 9.84 -4.09 -18.38
C THR A 211 8.52 -4.35 -17.66
N GLY A 212 7.48 -3.55 -17.92
CA GLY A 212 6.22 -3.59 -17.17
C GLY A 212 6.42 -3.32 -15.68
N GLN A 213 7.43 -2.51 -15.32
CA GLN A 213 7.79 -2.25 -13.93
C GLN A 213 7.23 -0.91 -13.47
N VAL A 214 6.63 -0.91 -12.28
CA VAL A 214 6.19 0.29 -11.56
C VAL A 214 6.91 0.34 -10.21
N THR A 215 7.41 1.50 -9.83
CA THR A 215 8.06 1.71 -8.53
C THR A 215 7.48 2.92 -7.81
N VAL A 216 7.30 2.81 -6.50
CA VAL A 216 7.00 3.94 -5.61
C VAL A 216 7.99 3.89 -4.45
N ALA A 217 8.84 4.91 -4.31
CA ALA A 217 9.87 4.92 -3.28
C ALA A 217 9.99 6.30 -2.63
N GLY A 218 10.02 6.35 -1.31
CA GLY A 218 10.05 7.60 -0.56
C GLY A 218 9.74 7.44 0.92
N PHE A 219 9.12 8.46 1.51
CA PHE A 219 8.65 8.40 2.88
C PHE A 219 7.35 9.18 3.10
N VAL A 220 6.66 8.81 4.18
CA VAL A 220 5.57 9.56 4.81
C VAL A 220 5.92 9.86 6.26
N THR A 221 5.37 10.94 6.83
CA THR A 221 5.49 11.24 8.25
C THR A 221 4.25 11.96 8.79
N ASP A 222 3.98 11.82 10.08
CA ASP A 222 3.03 12.67 10.82
C ASP A 222 3.70 13.88 11.49
N GLY A 223 5.01 14.07 11.26
CA GLY A 223 5.85 15.09 11.89
C GLY A 223 6.63 14.56 13.10
N ALA A 224 6.31 13.37 13.60
CA ALA A 224 7.05 12.71 14.69
C ALA A 224 7.65 11.37 14.24
N ILE A 225 6.82 10.53 13.60
CA ILE A 225 7.18 9.19 13.12
C ILE A 225 7.26 9.24 11.60
N ARG A 226 8.27 8.57 11.03
CA ARG A 226 8.50 8.50 9.59
C ARG A 226 8.53 7.04 9.16
N ALA A 227 7.73 6.71 8.16
CA ALA A 227 7.78 5.43 7.47
C ALA A 227 8.45 5.63 6.11
N ASN A 228 9.55 4.92 5.87
CA ASN A 228 10.17 4.81 4.55
C ASN A 228 9.49 3.69 3.79
N LEU A 229 9.21 3.92 2.52
CA LEU A 229 8.39 3.03 1.71
C LEU A 229 9.15 2.74 0.42
N ASN A 230 9.13 1.49 -0.01
CA ASN A 230 9.60 1.10 -1.33
C ASN A 230 8.71 -0.04 -1.86
N LEU A 231 7.99 0.28 -2.92
CA LEU A 231 7.12 -0.61 -3.67
C LEU A 231 7.72 -0.81 -5.05
N ARG A 232 7.72 -2.06 -5.49
CA ARG A 232 8.05 -2.47 -6.85
C ARG A 232 7.04 -3.50 -7.32
N ALA A 233 6.29 -3.16 -8.36
CA ALA A 233 5.46 -4.09 -9.09
C ALA A 233 6.10 -4.37 -10.45
N THR A 234 6.09 -5.61 -10.91
CA THR A 234 6.51 -6.00 -12.27
C THR A 234 5.44 -6.90 -12.84
N VAL A 235 4.91 -6.52 -14.00
CA VAL A 235 3.83 -7.25 -14.69
C VAL A 235 4.32 -7.65 -16.06
N THR A 236 4.26 -8.95 -16.36
CA THR A 236 4.53 -9.45 -17.71
C THR A 236 3.52 -10.55 -18.07
N GLU A 237 3.14 -10.65 -19.34
CA GLU A 237 2.22 -11.70 -19.79
C GLU A 237 2.78 -13.11 -19.56
N ALA A 238 4.10 -13.29 -19.74
CA ALA A 238 4.75 -14.59 -19.63
C ALA A 238 5.02 -15.02 -18.18
N ALA A 239 5.45 -14.11 -17.30
CA ALA A 239 5.81 -14.46 -15.93
C ALA A 239 4.67 -14.20 -14.93
N GLY A 240 3.69 -13.37 -15.27
CA GLY A 240 2.63 -12.91 -14.38
C GLY A 240 2.99 -11.65 -13.60
N LEU A 241 2.61 -11.59 -12.34
CA LEU A 241 2.81 -10.42 -11.46
C LEU A 241 3.86 -10.75 -10.39
N THR A 242 4.79 -9.83 -10.16
CA THR A 242 5.64 -9.82 -8.96
C THR A 242 5.47 -8.49 -8.26
N LEU A 243 5.17 -8.54 -6.97
CA LEU A 243 5.11 -7.40 -6.07
C LEU A 243 6.17 -7.58 -5.00
N VAL A 244 7.01 -6.57 -4.80
CA VAL A 244 7.92 -6.46 -3.67
C VAL A 244 7.62 -5.15 -2.99
N TYR A 245 7.48 -5.20 -1.67
CA TYR A 245 7.11 -4.07 -0.87
C TYR A 245 7.85 -4.09 0.45
N THR A 246 8.37 -2.93 0.85
CA THR A 246 9.14 -2.76 2.08
C THR A 246 8.71 -1.49 2.80
N VAL A 247 8.56 -1.56 4.12
CA VAL A 247 8.36 -0.43 5.01
C VAL A 247 9.37 -0.47 6.13
N ASP A 248 10.04 0.63 6.37
CA ASP A 248 10.89 0.80 7.53
C ASP A 248 10.42 1.99 8.36
N VAL A 249 10.28 1.79 9.67
CA VAL A 249 10.03 2.87 10.64
C VAL A 249 11.23 2.95 11.58
N PRO A 250 12.29 3.70 11.21
CA PRO A 250 13.56 3.68 11.94
C PRO A 250 13.43 4.06 13.41
N GLN A 251 12.53 5.00 13.74
CA GLN A 251 12.28 5.42 15.13
C GLN A 251 11.75 4.29 16.03
N ARG A 252 11.23 3.20 15.44
CA ARG A 252 10.64 2.06 16.14
C ARG A 252 11.43 0.77 15.93
N ASP A 253 12.52 0.80 15.14
CA ASP A 253 13.24 -0.39 14.66
C ASP A 253 12.30 -1.45 14.06
N LEU A 254 11.25 -0.99 13.38
CA LEU A 254 10.24 -1.82 12.75
C LEU A 254 10.50 -1.90 11.24
N SER A 255 10.49 -3.10 10.69
CA SER A 255 10.59 -3.36 9.26
C SER A 255 9.52 -4.36 8.82
N ILE A 256 8.92 -4.11 7.66
CA ILE A 256 7.96 -5.00 7.02
C ILE A 256 8.41 -5.27 5.59
N ASP A 257 8.57 -6.54 5.25
CA ASP A 257 8.89 -7.01 3.90
C ASP A 257 7.76 -7.90 3.39
N LEU A 258 7.20 -7.56 2.24
CA LEU A 258 6.24 -8.39 1.52
C LEU A 258 6.75 -8.66 0.11
N SER A 259 6.78 -9.92 -0.28
CA SER A 259 6.91 -10.37 -1.66
C SER A 259 5.69 -11.22 -2.01
N MET A 260 5.02 -10.87 -3.09
CA MET A 260 3.96 -11.67 -3.69
C MET A 260 4.29 -11.96 -5.15
N THR A 261 4.08 -13.20 -5.57
CA THR A 261 4.25 -13.63 -6.95
C THR A 261 3.00 -14.32 -7.43
N MET A 262 2.51 -13.96 -8.60
CA MET A 262 1.44 -14.68 -9.28
C MET A 262 1.97 -15.22 -10.60
N THR A 263 1.93 -16.53 -10.80
CA THR A 263 2.38 -17.13 -12.06
C THR A 263 1.34 -16.95 -13.15
N GLY A 264 1.73 -16.33 -14.27
CA GLY A 264 0.80 -15.98 -15.34
C GLY A 264 -0.23 -14.93 -14.92
N LEU A 265 -1.18 -14.63 -15.81
CA LEU A 265 -2.25 -13.65 -15.58
C LEU A 265 -3.65 -14.29 -15.60
N ASP A 266 -3.72 -15.62 -15.74
CA ASP A 266 -4.97 -16.37 -15.62
C ASP A 266 -5.31 -16.60 -14.15
N THR A 267 -6.42 -16.01 -13.72
CA THR A 267 -6.92 -16.12 -12.35
C THR A 267 -7.41 -17.51 -11.97
N GLN A 268 -7.59 -18.43 -12.94
CA GLN A 268 -8.06 -19.80 -12.70
C GLN A 268 -6.92 -20.82 -12.52
N SER A 269 -5.73 -20.54 -13.09
CA SER A 269 -4.59 -21.46 -13.05
C SER A 269 -3.34 -20.89 -12.36
N GLY A 270 -3.35 -19.60 -12.01
CA GLY A 270 -2.22 -18.95 -11.36
C GLY A 270 -1.97 -19.44 -9.93
N THR A 271 -0.69 -19.63 -9.61
CA THR A 271 -0.20 -19.85 -8.25
C THR A 271 0.21 -18.52 -7.64
N ILE A 272 -0.31 -18.21 -6.46
CA ILE A 272 0.04 -17.03 -5.67
C ILE A 272 1.03 -17.45 -4.59
N GLY A 273 2.29 -17.08 -4.75
CA GLY A 273 3.30 -17.15 -3.71
C GLY A 273 3.24 -15.92 -2.81
N ILE A 274 3.32 -16.14 -1.51
CA ILE A 274 3.31 -15.09 -0.48
C ILE A 274 4.54 -15.29 0.40
N ASN A 275 5.28 -14.22 0.64
CA ASN A 275 6.35 -14.15 1.62
C ASN A 275 6.26 -12.80 2.34
N LEU A 276 5.76 -12.83 3.57
CA LEU A 276 5.65 -11.67 4.46
C LEU A 276 6.60 -11.86 5.65
N SER A 277 7.24 -10.77 6.06
CA SER A 277 8.05 -10.67 7.27
C SER A 277 7.74 -9.34 7.95
N VAL A 278 7.41 -9.38 9.24
CA VAL A 278 7.32 -8.21 10.11
C VAL A 278 8.35 -8.42 11.22
N SER A 279 9.29 -7.51 11.37
CA SER A 279 10.39 -7.63 12.32
C SER A 279 10.57 -6.34 13.09
N GLY A 280 10.86 -6.45 14.38
CA GLY A 280 11.30 -5.32 15.18
C GLY A 280 11.73 -5.70 16.60
N PRO A 281 11.74 -4.74 17.54
CA PRO A 281 12.22 -4.99 18.90
C PRO A 281 11.31 -5.95 19.69
N ASN A 282 10.08 -6.17 19.20
CA ASN A 282 9.08 -7.03 19.80
C ASN A 282 9.06 -8.47 19.22
N GLY A 283 10.06 -8.81 18.40
CA GLY A 283 10.19 -10.11 17.75
C GLY A 283 9.93 -10.06 16.26
N ARG A 284 9.83 -11.24 15.64
CA ARG A 284 9.63 -11.41 14.21
C ARG A 284 8.47 -12.36 13.91
N VAL A 285 7.56 -11.91 13.07
CA VAL A 285 6.52 -12.75 12.45
C VAL A 285 6.85 -12.93 10.99
N SER A 286 6.68 -14.13 10.46
CA SER A 286 6.71 -14.33 9.00
C SER A 286 5.64 -15.30 8.53
N MET A 287 5.17 -15.08 7.32
CA MET A 287 4.18 -15.92 6.66
C MET A 287 4.67 -16.26 5.26
N VAL A 288 4.84 -17.55 4.98
CA VAL A 288 5.37 -18.01 3.69
C VAL A 288 4.50 -19.13 3.18
N GLY A 289 4.15 -19.10 1.90
CA GLY A 289 3.48 -20.22 1.26
C GLY A 289 2.91 -19.90 -0.11
N GLU A 290 2.15 -20.85 -0.64
CA GLU A 290 1.58 -20.77 -1.98
C GLU A 290 0.11 -21.15 -1.94
N ILE A 291 -0.70 -20.44 -2.73
CA ILE A 291 -2.14 -20.64 -2.85
C ILE A 291 -2.51 -20.73 -4.33
N THR A 292 -3.32 -21.72 -4.67
CA THR A 292 -3.96 -21.89 -5.98
C THR A 292 -5.49 -21.92 -5.80
N GLU A 293 -6.25 -21.93 -6.90
CA GLU A 293 -7.70 -22.14 -6.82
C GLU A 293 -8.05 -23.51 -6.19
N ALA A 294 -7.23 -24.54 -6.41
CA ALA A 294 -7.43 -25.87 -5.84
C ALA A 294 -7.12 -25.93 -4.33
N GLY A 295 -6.47 -24.91 -3.79
CA GLY A 295 -6.00 -24.88 -2.41
C GLY A 295 -4.53 -24.51 -2.30
N GLY A 296 -3.98 -24.62 -1.10
CA GLY A 296 -2.60 -24.24 -0.82
C GLY A 296 -2.30 -24.24 0.67
N THR A 297 -1.07 -23.86 1.00
CA THR A 297 -0.59 -23.86 2.39
C THR A 297 0.19 -22.58 2.67
N LEU A 298 -0.11 -21.95 3.80
CA LEU A 298 0.67 -20.87 4.39
C LEU A 298 1.26 -21.35 5.73
N THR A 299 2.54 -21.12 5.94
CA THR A 299 3.22 -21.36 7.22
C THR A 299 3.49 -20.04 7.91
N VAL A 300 2.94 -19.89 9.11
CA VAL A 300 3.18 -18.76 10.01
C VAL A 300 4.28 -19.14 10.99
N ARG A 301 5.32 -18.31 11.08
CA ARG A 301 6.44 -18.47 12.00
C ARG A 301 6.57 -17.27 12.92
N VAL A 302 6.88 -17.54 14.18
CA VAL A 302 7.21 -16.55 15.22
C VAL A 302 8.64 -16.80 15.68
N ASN A 303 9.50 -15.79 15.56
CA ASN A 303 10.93 -15.87 15.85
C ASN A 303 11.61 -17.08 15.20
N GLY A 304 11.25 -17.37 13.94
CA GLY A 304 11.79 -18.50 13.17
C GLY A 304 11.10 -19.84 13.41
N ASN A 305 10.39 -20.01 14.52
CA ASN A 305 9.68 -21.25 14.85
C ASN A 305 8.32 -21.31 14.18
N THR A 306 7.95 -22.46 13.60
CA THR A 306 6.59 -22.68 13.10
C THR A 306 5.61 -22.51 14.26
N PHE A 307 4.65 -21.62 14.08
CA PHE A 307 3.58 -21.35 15.04
C PHE A 307 2.28 -21.99 14.56
N ALA A 308 1.91 -21.72 13.30
CA ALA A 308 0.71 -22.28 12.69
C ALA A 308 0.91 -22.62 11.22
N THR A 309 0.15 -23.58 10.73
CA THR A 309 0.01 -23.91 9.31
C THR A 309 -1.45 -23.75 8.91
N ILE A 310 -1.68 -23.07 7.80
CA ILE A 310 -3.02 -22.78 7.28
C ILE A 310 -3.13 -23.47 5.93
N THR A 311 -4.02 -24.44 5.82
CA THR A 311 -4.23 -25.20 4.60
C THR A 311 -5.61 -24.92 4.04
N SER A 312 -5.66 -24.45 2.80
CA SER A 312 -6.90 -24.28 2.04
C SER A 312 -7.06 -25.44 1.06
N SER A 313 -8.30 -25.91 0.88
CA SER A 313 -8.67 -26.90 -0.13
C SER A 313 -9.90 -26.40 -0.88
N GLY A 314 -9.67 -25.79 -2.05
CA GLY A 314 -10.72 -25.18 -2.87
C GLY A 314 -11.50 -24.08 -2.14
N ILE A 315 -12.83 -24.22 -2.11
CA ILE A 315 -13.74 -23.24 -1.50
C ILE A 315 -14.06 -23.52 -0.02
N ALA A 316 -13.51 -24.58 0.57
CA ALA A 316 -13.75 -24.91 1.96
C ALA A 316 -13.05 -23.90 2.90
N ASP A 317 -13.58 -23.78 4.12
CA ASP A 317 -12.90 -23.05 5.19
C ASP A 317 -11.51 -23.66 5.40
N PRO A 318 -10.44 -22.86 5.46
CA PRO A 318 -9.10 -23.40 5.61
C PRO A 318 -8.91 -23.94 7.02
N VAL A 319 -8.12 -25.01 7.08
CA VAL A 319 -7.78 -25.70 8.31
C VAL A 319 -6.53 -25.06 8.88
N ILE A 320 -6.62 -24.61 10.13
CA ILE A 320 -5.49 -24.04 10.86
C ILE A 320 -5.03 -25.08 11.88
N THR A 321 -3.75 -25.43 11.84
CA THR A 321 -3.12 -26.32 12.80
C THR A 321 -1.90 -25.65 13.44
N GLY A 322 -1.63 -25.98 14.69
CA GLY A 322 -0.39 -25.60 15.37
C GLY A 322 0.82 -26.35 14.83
N ALA A 323 1.99 -26.01 15.36
CA ALA A 323 3.28 -26.63 14.99
C ALA A 323 3.30 -28.16 15.11
N ASN A 324 2.48 -28.73 16.00
CA ASN A 324 2.33 -30.16 16.24
C ASN A 324 1.28 -30.84 15.33
N GLY A 325 0.67 -30.10 14.40
CA GLY A 325 -0.39 -30.59 13.52
C GLY A 325 -1.76 -30.77 14.18
N GLN A 326 -1.91 -30.43 15.47
CA GLN A 326 -3.19 -30.41 16.18
C GLN A 326 -3.88 -29.05 16.02
N PRO A 327 -5.18 -28.94 16.32
CA PRO A 327 -5.82 -27.63 16.46
C PRO A 327 -5.07 -26.75 17.46
N LEU A 328 -5.05 -25.44 17.20
CA LEU A 328 -4.52 -24.47 18.14
C LEU A 328 -5.33 -24.51 19.45
N SER A 329 -4.66 -24.35 20.58
CA SER A 329 -5.35 -24.02 21.84
C SER A 329 -6.02 -22.64 21.74
N ASP A 330 -6.93 -22.33 22.68
CA ASP A 330 -7.62 -21.03 22.69
C ASP A 330 -6.62 -19.85 22.77
N ASP A 331 -5.57 -19.99 23.58
CA ASP A 331 -4.52 -18.98 23.72
C ASP A 331 -3.69 -18.83 22.43
N GLU A 332 -3.35 -19.94 21.77
CA GLU A 332 -2.62 -19.92 20.50
C GLU A 332 -3.48 -19.36 19.36
N ALA A 333 -4.79 -19.62 19.37
CA ALA A 333 -5.74 -19.06 18.41
C ALA A 333 -5.88 -17.55 18.58
N ALA A 334 -5.95 -17.06 19.82
CA ALA A 334 -5.97 -15.63 20.12
C ALA A 334 -4.67 -14.94 19.67
N ALA A 335 -3.52 -15.53 19.96
CA ALA A 335 -2.23 -15.01 19.50
C ALA A 335 -2.10 -15.03 17.96
N LEU A 336 -2.61 -16.08 17.30
CA LEU A 336 -2.66 -16.12 15.83
C LEU A 336 -3.53 -15.01 15.27
N GLN A 337 -4.66 -14.73 15.92
CA GLN A 337 -5.54 -13.65 15.52
C GLN A 337 -4.86 -12.29 15.64
N GLU A 338 -4.18 -12.01 16.76
CA GLU A 338 -3.41 -10.76 16.90
C GLU A 338 -2.34 -10.63 15.81
N ILE A 339 -1.65 -11.74 15.47
CA ILE A 339 -0.74 -11.79 14.33
C ILE A 339 -1.45 -11.47 13.01
N PHE A 340 -2.68 -11.96 12.80
CA PHE A 340 -3.48 -11.67 11.60
C PHE A 340 -4.06 -10.27 11.56
N GLU A 341 -4.34 -9.66 12.70
CA GLU A 341 -4.76 -8.26 12.78
C GLU A 341 -3.58 -7.36 12.39
N VAL A 342 -2.42 -7.60 13.01
CA VAL A 342 -1.13 -6.98 12.70
C VAL A 342 -0.78 -7.10 11.21
N THR A 343 -0.78 -8.33 10.69
CA THR A 343 -0.43 -8.57 9.28
C THR A 343 -1.56 -8.17 8.33
N GLY A 344 -2.82 -8.20 8.75
CA GLY A 344 -3.99 -7.80 7.97
C GLY A 344 -4.12 -6.29 7.80
N GLU A 345 -3.73 -5.50 8.81
CA GLU A 345 -3.57 -4.05 8.69
C GLU A 345 -2.42 -3.70 7.77
N ALA A 346 -1.29 -4.41 7.87
CA ALA A 346 -0.18 -4.29 6.93
C ALA A 346 -0.65 -4.61 5.49
N PHE A 347 -1.33 -5.74 5.27
CA PHE A 347 -1.92 -6.09 3.98
C PHE A 347 -2.96 -5.09 3.49
N THR A 348 -3.76 -4.48 4.38
CA THR A 348 -4.72 -3.42 4.01
C THR A 348 -3.99 -2.19 3.52
N ALA A 349 -2.96 -1.74 4.25
CA ALA A 349 -2.08 -0.68 3.80
C ALA A 349 -1.42 -1.01 2.45
N PHE A 350 -1.06 -2.29 2.22
CA PHE A 350 -0.46 -2.73 0.96
C PHE A 350 -1.46 -2.79 -0.19
N ASP A 351 -2.67 -3.31 0.02
CA ASP A 351 -3.72 -3.41 -1.01
C ASP A 351 -4.14 -2.01 -1.47
N GLU A 352 -4.16 -1.04 -0.55
CA GLU A 352 -4.43 0.37 -0.82
C GLU A 352 -3.29 1.05 -1.59
N MET A 353 -2.03 0.67 -1.31
CA MET A 353 -0.85 1.14 -2.08
C MET A 353 -0.71 0.52 -3.47
N ILE A 354 -1.36 -0.61 -3.75
CA ILE A 354 -1.38 -1.26 -5.08
C ILE A 354 -2.45 -0.64 -6.00
N VAL A 355 -3.50 -0.01 -5.44
CA VAL A 355 -4.60 0.68 -6.16
C VAL A 355 -4.14 1.51 -7.38
N PRO A 356 -2.98 2.21 -7.35
CA PRO A 356 -2.59 3.06 -8.44
C PRO A 356 -1.71 2.42 -9.50
N VAL A 357 -1.09 1.27 -9.24
CA VAL A 357 -0.46 0.43 -10.29
C VAL A 357 -1.47 0.17 -11.41
N GLY A 358 -2.76 0.05 -11.07
CA GLY A 358 -3.90 0.04 -11.99
C GLY A 358 -4.10 1.28 -12.86
N GLY A 359 -3.85 2.48 -12.33
CA GLY A 359 -3.96 3.74 -13.09
C GLY A 359 -2.74 4.03 -13.96
N PHE A 360 -1.56 3.54 -13.56
CA PHE A 360 -0.28 3.69 -14.29
C PHE A 360 -0.23 2.90 -15.61
N LEU A 361 -1.14 1.95 -15.82
CA LEU A 361 -1.06 0.97 -16.88
C LEU A 361 -2.25 1.03 -17.86
N GLU A 362 -3.07 2.09 -17.81
CA GLU A 362 -4.09 2.30 -18.84
C GLU A 362 -3.45 2.40 -20.23
N PRO A 363 -3.91 1.60 -21.21
CA PRO A 363 -3.43 1.73 -22.57
C PRO A 363 -3.82 3.10 -23.12
N ALA A 364 -2.90 3.76 -23.84
CA ALA A 364 -3.24 4.91 -24.66
C ALA A 364 -4.40 4.53 -25.60
N ALA A 365 -5.46 5.33 -25.58
CA ALA A 365 -6.65 5.13 -26.41
C ALA A 365 -6.33 5.22 -27.91
#